data_AF-A0A855MTC6-F1
#
_entry.id   AF-A0A855MTC6-F1
#
_cell.length_a   1.000
_cell.length_b   1.000
_cell.length_c   1.000
_cell.angle_alpha   90.00
_cell.angle_beta   90.00
_cell.angle_gamma   90.00
#
_symmetry.space_group_name_H-M   'P 1'
#
loop_
_entity.id
_entity.type
_entity.pdbx_description
1 polymer ?
#
loop_
_entity_poly.entity_id
_entity_poly.type
_entity_poly.pdbx_seq_one_letter_code
_entity_poly.pdbx_strand_id
1 'polypeptide(L)'
;MKELIEFAKNYLNKYKNLLADEFQHFFFGSVYDSEDKFPVYCVFIDEDGRVFETVGPDKPGKVMSVLYPTYYNDSEILVKKYTELSRQYNKIVQPNVMFGIVQSPFKIASYRVWGQERLIKKLMFSEKLKGEEYISLHQNITDKKLKFIIEHYKQWDEDIFYFPYLNDIHVLFKVPEHINNSEVSLYIEIGRILKEKVLRKYDFLKNSYKLPEMKVKAPALAVFKVPAGRILDIDFNSIYNQFIKKAAKIVEQINELEI
;
A
#
# COMPACT_ATOMS: atom_id res chain seq x y z
N MET A 1 -10.97 16.62 18.26
CA MET A 1 -9.50 16.42 18.29
C MET A 1 -8.94 16.53 19.70
N LYS A 2 -9.27 17.57 20.47
CA LYS A 2 -8.87 17.68 21.88
C LYS A 2 -9.29 16.45 22.72
N GLU A 3 -10.54 16.01 22.59
CA GLU A 3 -11.06 14.83 23.30
C GLU A 3 -10.31 13.54 22.93
N LEU A 4 -10.01 13.34 21.64
CA LEU A 4 -9.22 12.20 21.19
C LEU A 4 -7.79 12.21 21.77
N ILE A 5 -7.15 13.38 21.85
CA ILE A 5 -5.82 13.53 22.47
C ILE A 5 -5.89 13.18 23.96
N GLU A 6 -6.90 13.68 24.66
CA GLU A 6 -7.08 13.39 26.09
C GLU A 6 -7.37 11.90 26.32
N PHE A 7 -8.22 11.29 25.51
CA PHE A 7 -8.47 9.85 25.53
C PHE A 7 -7.18 9.06 25.29
N ALA A 8 -6.42 9.41 24.25
CA ALA A 8 -5.17 8.76 23.90
C ALA A 8 -4.13 8.80 25.04
N LYS A 9 -3.96 9.97 25.67
CA LYS A 9 -3.06 10.14 26.82
C LYS A 9 -3.48 9.28 28.00
N ASN A 10 -4.78 9.31 28.34
CA ASN A 10 -5.32 8.49 29.43
C ASN A 10 -5.18 6.99 29.13
N TYR A 11 -5.36 6.59 27.87
CA TYR A 11 -5.21 5.20 27.44
C TYR A 11 -3.76 4.72 27.50
N LEU A 12 -2.81 5.53 27.02
CA LEU A 12 -1.37 5.22 27.15
C LEU A 12 -0.95 5.15 28.63
N ASN A 13 -1.38 6.11 29.44
CA ASN A 13 -1.05 6.15 30.86
C ASN A 13 -1.60 4.94 31.63
N LYS A 14 -2.81 4.47 31.27
CA LYS A 14 -3.41 3.26 31.85
C LYS A 14 -2.50 2.02 31.69
N TYR A 15 -1.81 1.91 30.56
CA TYR A 15 -0.96 0.76 30.24
C TYR A 15 0.53 1.02 30.49
N LYS A 16 0.92 2.20 30.99
CA LYS A 16 2.33 2.63 31.11
C LYS A 16 3.24 1.58 31.74
N ASN A 17 2.79 0.94 32.83
CA ASN A 17 3.58 -0.08 33.54
C ASN A 17 3.73 -1.43 32.80
N LEU A 18 3.01 -1.62 31.70
CA LEU A 18 3.06 -2.81 30.85
C LEU A 18 3.73 -2.54 29.50
N LEU A 19 3.93 -1.27 29.16
CA LEU A 19 4.62 -0.84 27.94
C LEU A 19 6.12 -0.75 28.24
N ALA A 20 6.95 -1.25 27.33
CA ALA A 20 8.40 -1.27 27.56
C ALA A 20 9.02 0.11 27.31
N ASP A 21 9.72 0.67 28.29
CA ASP A 21 10.28 2.04 28.22
C ASP A 21 11.29 2.26 27.07
N GLU A 22 11.87 1.19 26.53
CA GLU A 22 12.79 1.23 25.40
C GLU A 22 12.13 1.57 24.05
N PHE A 23 10.81 1.38 23.93
CA PHE A 23 10.07 1.68 22.71
C PHE A 23 9.27 2.97 22.84
N GLN A 24 9.22 3.73 21.75
CA GLN A 24 8.28 4.83 21.64
C GLN A 24 6.90 4.28 21.32
N HIS A 25 5.92 4.61 22.16
CA HIS A 25 4.53 4.17 22.03
C HIS A 25 3.64 5.28 21.50
N PHE A 26 2.66 4.89 20.68
CA PHE A 26 1.64 5.76 20.16
C PHE A 26 0.28 5.10 20.30
N PHE A 27 -0.67 5.83 20.85
CA PHE A 27 -2.06 5.55 20.56
C PHE A 27 -2.33 5.88 19.10
N PHE A 28 -3.07 5.04 18.39
CA PHE A 28 -3.49 5.34 17.03
C PHE A 28 -5.01 5.25 16.87
N GLY A 29 -5.53 6.06 15.96
CA GLY A 29 -6.83 5.88 15.33
C GLY A 29 -6.65 5.71 13.83
N SER A 30 -7.19 4.65 13.27
CA SER A 30 -7.11 4.33 11.84
C SER A 30 -8.51 4.31 11.25
N VAL A 31 -8.68 5.00 10.12
CA VAL A 31 -9.89 4.96 9.31
C VAL A 31 -9.54 4.38 7.95
N TYR A 32 -10.25 3.33 7.53
CA TYR A 32 -10.04 2.64 6.27
C TYR A 32 -11.38 2.33 5.60
N ASP A 33 -11.35 2.17 4.29
CA ASP A 33 -12.52 1.73 3.52
C ASP A 33 -12.71 0.22 3.67
N SER A 34 -13.91 -0.24 4.04
CA SER A 34 -14.21 -1.66 4.17
C SER A 34 -14.11 -2.42 2.84
N GLU A 35 -14.26 -1.71 1.72
CA GLU A 35 -14.10 -2.27 0.37
C GLU A 35 -12.68 -2.12 -0.18
N ASP A 36 -11.75 -1.57 0.61
CA ASP A 36 -10.34 -1.46 0.24
C ASP A 36 -10.07 -0.57 -1.00
N LYS A 37 -10.95 0.37 -1.34
CA LYS A 37 -10.88 1.23 -2.56
C LYS A 37 -10.14 2.55 -2.38
N PHE A 38 -9.70 2.86 -1.16
CA PHE A 38 -9.01 4.11 -0.84
C PHE A 38 -7.88 3.88 0.19
N PRO A 39 -6.78 4.65 0.15
CA PRO A 39 -5.71 4.58 1.14
C PRO A 39 -6.20 4.81 2.56
N VAL A 40 -5.56 4.16 3.53
CA VAL A 40 -5.86 4.26 4.95
C VAL A 40 -5.39 5.60 5.51
N TYR A 41 -6.25 6.26 6.27
CA TYR A 41 -5.92 7.43 7.07
C TYR A 41 -5.63 7.00 8.52
N CYS A 42 -4.53 7.47 9.09
CA CYS A 42 -4.19 7.23 10.49
C CYS A 42 -3.87 8.54 11.21
N VAL A 43 -4.21 8.59 12.49
CA VAL A 43 -3.74 9.58 13.46
C VAL A 43 -2.97 8.86 14.55
N PHE A 44 -1.83 9.42 14.94
CA PHE A 44 -0.96 8.88 15.98
C PHE A 44 -0.72 9.94 17.04
N ILE A 45 -0.83 9.54 18.29
CA ILE A 45 -0.77 10.41 19.47
C ILE A 45 0.16 9.76 20.48
N ASP A 46 1.20 10.47 20.90
CA ASP A 46 2.09 9.96 21.95
C ASP A 46 1.66 10.40 23.36
N GLU A 47 2.44 9.99 24.37
CA GLU A 47 2.20 10.27 25.78
C GLU A 47 2.15 11.76 26.13
N ASP A 48 2.87 12.59 25.37
CA ASP A 48 2.90 14.05 25.53
C ASP A 48 1.69 14.72 24.85
N GLY A 49 0.82 13.94 24.20
CA GLY A 49 -0.30 14.42 23.39
C GLY A 49 0.14 14.98 22.04
N ARG A 50 1.35 14.65 21.58
CA ARG A 50 1.85 15.10 20.29
C ARG A 50 1.22 14.29 19.16
N VAL A 51 0.78 14.98 18.12
CA VAL A 51 -0.02 14.38 17.05
C VAL A 51 0.69 14.44 15.70
N PHE A 52 0.62 13.35 14.95
CA PHE A 52 0.82 13.35 13.51
C PHE A 52 -0.22 12.46 12.81
N GLU A 53 -0.51 12.78 11.57
CA GLU A 53 -1.50 12.13 10.72
C GLU A 53 -0.82 11.62 9.45
N THR A 54 -1.30 10.50 8.91
CA THR A 54 -0.75 9.87 7.69
C THR A 54 -1.85 9.39 6.77
N VAL A 55 -1.57 9.36 5.47
CA VAL A 55 -2.34 8.60 4.47
C VAL A 55 -1.40 7.60 3.81
N GLY A 56 -1.76 6.32 3.80
CA GLY A 56 -0.90 5.23 3.34
C GLY A 56 -1.67 3.97 2.93
N PRO A 57 -0.99 2.91 2.48
CA PRO A 57 -1.64 1.71 1.94
C PRO A 57 -2.23 0.77 3.00
N ASP A 58 -1.68 0.78 4.20
CA ASP A 58 -1.95 -0.26 5.18
C ASP A 58 -2.33 0.31 6.53
N LYS A 59 -3.32 -0.33 7.15
CA LYS A 59 -3.67 -0.10 8.55
C LYS A 59 -2.61 -0.72 9.46
N PRO A 60 -2.34 -0.15 10.66
CA PRO A 60 -1.30 -0.65 11.54
C PRO A 60 -1.40 -2.16 11.82
N GLY A 61 -2.60 -2.68 12.11
CA GLY A 61 -2.81 -4.11 12.38
C GLY A 61 -2.48 -5.08 11.23
N LYS A 62 -2.17 -4.59 10.02
CA LYS A 62 -1.72 -5.41 8.89
C LYS A 62 -0.20 -5.49 8.77
N VAL A 63 0.52 -4.50 9.30
CA VAL A 63 1.96 -4.30 9.03
C VAL A 63 2.82 -4.23 10.29
N MET A 64 2.20 -4.09 11.46
CA MET A 64 2.85 -4.09 12.76
C MET A 64 1.92 -4.62 13.85
N SER A 65 2.51 -5.00 14.98
CA SER A 65 1.75 -5.46 16.14
C SER A 65 0.93 -4.33 16.74
N VAL A 66 -0.33 -4.60 17.03
CA VAL A 66 -1.24 -3.70 17.74
C VAL A 66 -1.44 -4.23 19.15
N LEU A 67 -1.01 -3.43 20.12
CA LEU A 67 -1.16 -3.68 21.54
C LEU A 67 -2.47 -3.06 22.01
N TYR A 68 -3.14 -3.73 22.95
CA TYR A 68 -4.37 -3.24 23.58
C TYR A 68 -5.38 -2.61 22.60
N PRO A 69 -5.92 -3.40 21.63
CA PRO A 69 -6.96 -2.90 20.74
C PRO A 69 -8.13 -2.34 21.54
N THR A 70 -8.70 -1.23 21.06
CA THR A 70 -9.78 -0.54 21.78
C THR A 70 -10.80 0.07 20.84
N TYR A 71 -11.88 0.57 21.44
CA TYR A 71 -12.87 1.41 20.79
C TYR A 71 -12.81 2.84 21.35
N TYR A 72 -13.16 3.81 20.51
CA TYR A 72 -13.34 5.21 20.89
C TYR A 72 -14.68 5.68 20.32
N ASN A 73 -15.60 6.08 21.20
CA ASN A 73 -16.99 6.36 20.85
C ASN A 73 -17.12 7.53 19.87
N ASP A 74 -16.32 8.59 20.04
CA ASP A 74 -16.46 9.83 19.26
C ASP A 74 -15.56 9.84 18.00
N SER A 75 -15.53 8.70 17.30
CA SER A 75 -14.69 8.50 16.10
C SER A 75 -15.15 9.29 14.86
N GLU A 76 -16.33 9.92 14.92
CA GLU A 76 -16.95 10.66 13.81
C GLU A 76 -16.04 11.73 13.21
N ILE A 77 -15.22 12.40 14.04
CA ILE A 77 -14.28 13.42 13.56
C ILE A 77 -13.25 12.85 12.58
N LEU A 78 -12.78 11.62 12.82
CA LEU A 78 -11.82 10.95 11.94
C LEU A 78 -12.52 10.45 10.67
N VAL A 79 -13.72 9.90 10.81
CA VAL A 79 -14.56 9.45 9.69
C VAL A 79 -14.90 10.60 8.74
N LYS A 80 -15.25 11.77 9.28
CA LYS A 80 -15.54 12.98 8.50
C LYS A 80 -14.31 13.42 7.69
N LYS A 81 -13.16 13.56 8.35
CA LYS A 81 -11.89 13.89 7.68
C LYS A 81 -11.57 12.92 6.54
N TYR A 82 -11.68 11.62 6.81
CA TYR A 82 -11.44 10.58 5.83
C TYR A 82 -12.36 10.67 4.61
N THR A 83 -13.65 10.90 4.85
CA THR A 83 -14.66 11.05 3.80
C THR A 83 -14.44 12.33 2.98
N GLU A 84 -14.02 13.42 3.61
CA GLU A 84 -13.66 14.65 2.90
C GLU A 84 -12.43 14.45 2.01
N LEU A 85 -11.40 13.76 2.52
CA LEU A 85 -10.22 13.39 1.74
C LEU A 85 -10.58 12.53 0.54
N SER A 86 -11.44 11.52 0.68
CA SER A 86 -11.83 10.64 -0.43
C SER A 86 -12.60 11.39 -1.52
N ARG A 87 -13.45 12.36 -1.15
CA ARG A 87 -14.22 13.19 -2.08
C ARG A 87 -13.33 14.05 -2.98
N GLN A 88 -12.18 14.51 -2.50
CA GLN A 88 -11.21 15.26 -3.32
C GLN A 88 -10.70 14.45 -4.53
N TYR A 89 -10.79 13.12 -4.45
CA TYR A 89 -10.39 12.20 -5.52
C TYR A 89 -11.59 11.50 -6.17
N ASN A 90 -12.81 11.99 -5.97
CA ASN A 90 -14.05 11.38 -6.47
C ASN A 90 -14.24 9.92 -6.04
N LYS A 91 -13.79 9.57 -4.82
CA LYS A 91 -13.91 8.22 -4.27
C LYS A 91 -15.04 8.16 -3.23
N ILE A 92 -15.94 7.20 -3.42
CA ILE A 92 -16.97 6.82 -2.45
C ILE A 92 -16.39 5.71 -1.57
N VAL A 93 -16.46 5.90 -0.26
CA VAL A 93 -15.87 5.00 0.75
C VAL A 93 -16.93 4.55 1.76
N GLN A 94 -16.71 3.40 2.37
CA GLN A 94 -17.45 2.87 3.52
C GLN A 94 -16.49 2.82 4.71
N PRO A 95 -16.41 3.91 5.51
CA PRO A 95 -15.40 4.03 6.54
C PRO A 95 -15.60 3.02 7.68
N ASN A 96 -14.52 2.39 8.10
CA ASN A 96 -14.43 1.60 9.31
C ASN A 96 -13.25 2.11 10.15
N VAL A 97 -13.31 1.93 11.46
CA VAL A 97 -12.37 2.50 12.42
C VAL A 97 -11.69 1.42 13.25
N MET A 98 -10.43 1.67 13.60
CA MET A 98 -9.65 0.79 14.46
C MET A 98 -8.73 1.62 15.35
N PHE A 99 -8.66 1.27 16.63
CA PHE A 99 -7.82 1.95 17.62
C PHE A 99 -6.99 0.96 18.41
N GLY A 100 -5.91 1.45 19.00
CA GLY A 100 -5.05 0.69 19.89
C GLY A 100 -3.73 1.41 20.12
N ILE A 101 -2.74 0.66 20.60
CA ILE A 101 -1.38 1.14 20.81
C ILE A 101 -0.46 0.45 19.81
N VAL A 102 0.44 1.23 19.22
CA VAL A 102 1.55 0.74 18.39
C VAL A 102 2.86 1.25 18.96
N GLN A 103 3.95 0.57 18.65
CA GLN A 103 5.26 0.92 19.14
C GLN A 103 6.31 0.90 18.02
N SER A 104 7.42 1.60 18.23
CA SER A 104 8.60 1.48 17.36
C SER A 104 9.16 0.05 17.38
N PRO A 105 9.70 -0.49 16.25
CA PRO A 105 9.90 0.14 14.95
C PRO A 105 8.58 0.40 14.22
N PHE A 106 8.46 1.61 13.68
CA PHE A 106 7.23 2.11 13.10
C PHE A 106 7.16 1.74 11.61
N LYS A 107 6.25 0.84 11.23
CA LYS A 107 6.17 0.27 9.87
C LYS A 107 4.99 0.82 9.06
N ILE A 108 4.70 2.11 9.22
CA ILE A 108 3.58 2.78 8.55
C ILE A 108 4.08 3.56 7.34
N ALA A 109 4.00 2.92 6.18
CA ALA A 109 4.29 3.55 4.90
C ALA A 109 3.33 4.73 4.68
N SER A 110 3.86 5.91 4.38
CA SER A 110 3.07 7.14 4.29
C SER A 110 3.25 7.81 2.93
N TYR A 111 2.17 7.95 2.17
CA TYR A 111 2.15 8.77 0.96
C TYR A 111 2.08 10.25 1.31
N ARG A 112 1.40 10.59 2.40
CA ARG A 112 1.35 11.94 2.98
C ARG A 112 1.48 11.80 4.49
N VAL A 113 2.15 12.77 5.10
CA VAL A 113 2.27 12.91 6.56
C VAL A 113 2.19 14.38 6.92
N TRP A 114 1.50 14.71 8.01
CA TRP A 114 1.41 16.07 8.53
C TRP A 114 1.20 16.06 10.05
N GLY A 115 1.37 17.22 10.68
CA GLY A 115 1.31 17.36 12.15
C GLY A 115 2.63 17.84 12.71
N GLN A 116 3.04 17.30 13.86
CA GLN A 116 4.18 17.84 14.60
C GLN A 116 5.52 17.47 13.97
N GLU A 117 6.15 18.47 13.37
CA GLU A 117 7.35 18.33 12.56
C GLU A 117 8.54 17.69 13.30
N ARG A 118 8.78 18.08 14.56
CA ARG A 118 9.89 17.52 15.36
C ARG A 118 9.71 16.01 15.59
N LEU A 119 8.48 15.56 15.81
CA LEU A 119 8.15 14.16 16.01
C LEU A 119 8.32 13.37 14.70
N ILE A 120 7.80 13.90 13.59
CA ILE A 120 7.95 13.30 12.26
C ILE A 120 9.44 13.16 11.89
N LYS A 121 10.23 14.23 12.07
CA LYS A 121 11.69 14.22 11.82
C LYS A 121 12.42 13.18 12.68
N LYS A 122 12.04 13.01 13.94
CA LYS A 122 12.60 11.98 14.83
C LYS A 122 12.33 10.57 14.29
N LEU A 123 11.09 10.29 13.85
CA LEU A 123 10.72 9.00 13.28
C LEU A 123 11.50 8.72 11.98
N MET A 124 11.56 9.68 11.06
CA MET A 124 12.33 9.57 9.83
C MET A 124 13.83 9.38 10.07
N PHE A 125 14.38 10.04 11.09
CA PHE A 125 15.77 9.83 11.47
C PHE A 125 16.00 8.39 11.95
N SER A 126 15.09 7.84 12.76
CA SER A 126 15.15 6.43 13.17
C SER A 126 15.05 5.47 11.98
N GLU A 127 14.21 5.76 10.99
CA GLU A 127 14.11 4.96 9.75
C GLU A 127 15.43 4.96 8.98
N LYS A 128 16.01 6.14 8.81
CA LYS A 128 17.29 6.32 8.10
C LYS A 128 18.42 5.51 8.76
N LEU A 129 18.49 5.50 10.09
CA LEU A 129 19.48 4.70 10.82
C LEU A 129 19.30 3.19 10.59
N LYS A 130 18.09 2.73 10.26
CA LYS A 130 17.74 1.32 10.01
C LYS A 130 17.72 0.95 8.53
N GLY A 131 17.93 1.90 7.63
CA GLY A 131 17.78 1.68 6.18
C GLY A 131 16.34 1.39 5.75
N GLU A 132 15.36 1.88 6.52
CA GLU A 132 13.93 1.76 6.26
C GLU A 132 13.38 3.05 5.64
N GLU A 133 12.23 2.96 4.94
CA GLU A 133 11.63 4.12 4.26
C GLU A 133 10.10 4.13 4.40
N TYR A 134 9.56 4.17 5.62
CA TYR A 134 8.10 4.09 5.84
C TYR A 134 7.44 5.48 5.84
N ILE A 135 7.67 6.28 6.88
CA ILE A 135 7.21 7.66 6.98
C ILE A 135 7.90 8.52 5.93
N SER A 136 9.21 8.33 5.73
CA SER A 136 10.02 9.07 4.75
C SER A 136 9.57 8.89 3.29
N LEU A 137 8.80 7.84 2.97
CA LEU A 137 8.22 7.62 1.64
C LEU A 137 7.49 8.86 1.09
N HIS A 138 6.83 9.64 1.94
CA HIS A 138 6.06 10.81 1.53
C HIS A 138 6.90 11.83 0.73
N GLN A 139 8.21 11.87 0.98
CA GLN A 139 9.14 12.77 0.27
C GLN A 139 9.30 12.41 -1.21
N ASN A 140 9.05 11.14 -1.57
CA ASN A 140 9.20 10.62 -2.92
C ASN A 140 7.87 10.56 -3.70
N ILE A 141 6.75 10.85 -3.04
CA ILE A 141 5.40 10.80 -3.62
C ILE A 141 4.92 12.22 -3.95
N THR A 142 5.01 12.61 -5.22
CA THR A 142 4.42 13.88 -5.72
C THR A 142 2.90 13.80 -5.77
N ASP A 143 2.20 14.93 -5.98
CA ASP A 143 0.74 14.94 -6.15
C ASP A 143 0.29 14.10 -7.34
N LYS A 144 1.05 14.13 -8.44
CA LYS A 144 0.79 13.29 -9.61
C LYS A 144 0.88 11.80 -9.28
N LYS A 145 1.89 11.38 -8.52
CA LYS A 145 2.05 9.99 -8.07
C LYS A 145 0.92 9.59 -7.12
N LEU A 146 0.58 10.45 -6.16
CA LEU A 146 -0.51 10.19 -5.22
C LEU A 146 -1.85 10.02 -5.96
N LYS A 147 -2.16 10.92 -6.89
CA LYS A 147 -3.36 10.85 -7.72
C LYS A 147 -3.42 9.52 -8.48
N PHE A 148 -2.34 9.15 -9.15
CA PHE A 148 -2.25 7.85 -9.85
C PHE A 148 -2.51 6.67 -8.89
N ILE A 149 -1.86 6.65 -7.72
CA ILE A 149 -2.02 5.58 -6.72
C ILE A 149 -3.47 5.46 -6.27
N ILE A 150 -4.14 6.58 -5.98
CA ILE A 150 -5.55 6.59 -5.54
C ILE A 150 -6.48 6.16 -6.68
N GLU A 151 -6.24 6.63 -7.89
CA GLU A 151 -6.99 6.27 -9.09
C GLU A 151 -6.85 4.78 -9.45
N HIS A 152 -5.81 4.09 -8.98
CA HIS A 152 -5.57 2.66 -9.26
C HIS A 152 -5.57 1.81 -7.99
N TYR A 153 -6.05 2.34 -6.85
CA TYR A 153 -5.88 1.69 -5.55
C TYR A 153 -6.64 0.35 -5.45
N LYS A 154 -5.90 -0.76 -5.43
CA LYS A 154 -6.42 -2.14 -5.30
C LYS A 154 -7.53 -2.47 -6.31
N GLN A 155 -7.37 -1.98 -7.53
CA GLN A 155 -8.34 -2.22 -8.61
C GLN A 155 -7.66 -2.51 -9.94
N TRP A 156 -8.47 -3.04 -10.86
CA TRP A 156 -8.09 -3.28 -12.24
C TRP A 156 -8.16 -1.98 -13.04
N ASP A 157 -7.14 -1.77 -13.85
CA ASP A 157 -7.13 -0.88 -15.01
C ASP A 157 -6.91 -1.78 -16.22
N GLU A 158 -8.00 -2.04 -16.95
CA GLU A 158 -8.08 -3.10 -17.97
C GLU A 158 -7.57 -4.44 -17.41
N ASP A 159 -6.46 -4.95 -17.93
CA ASP A 159 -5.83 -6.22 -17.55
C ASP A 159 -4.64 -6.05 -16.58
N ILE A 160 -4.48 -4.86 -16.00
CA ILE A 160 -3.43 -4.54 -15.02
C ILE A 160 -4.05 -4.26 -13.66
N PHE A 161 -3.63 -5.02 -12.63
CA PHE A 161 -4.07 -4.80 -11.26
C PHE A 161 -2.96 -4.16 -10.44
N TYR A 162 -3.29 -3.07 -9.75
CA TYR A 162 -2.36 -2.35 -8.88
C TYR A 162 -2.69 -2.62 -7.41
N PHE A 163 -1.74 -3.16 -6.67
CA PHE A 163 -1.90 -3.49 -5.25
C PHE A 163 -0.83 -2.79 -4.41
N PRO A 164 -1.14 -1.61 -3.86
CA PRO A 164 -0.23 -0.92 -2.96
C PRO A 164 -0.08 -1.67 -1.63
N TYR A 165 1.16 -1.83 -1.16
CA TYR A 165 1.50 -2.51 0.10
C TYR A 165 2.87 -2.03 0.61
N LEU A 166 2.89 -1.52 1.84
CA LEU A 166 4.06 -0.84 2.42
C LEU A 166 4.60 0.23 1.44
N ASN A 167 5.91 0.21 1.17
CA ASN A 167 6.56 1.23 0.34
C ASN A 167 6.48 0.90 -1.15
N ASP A 168 5.87 -0.23 -1.50
CA ASP A 168 5.83 -0.79 -2.84
C ASP A 168 4.40 -0.81 -3.39
N ILE A 169 4.30 -0.87 -4.71
CA ILE A 169 3.10 -1.20 -5.45
C ILE A 169 3.38 -2.48 -6.21
N HIS A 170 2.50 -3.46 -6.04
CA HIS A 170 2.58 -4.71 -6.75
C HIS A 170 1.68 -4.62 -7.98
N VAL A 171 2.27 -4.76 -9.16
CA VAL A 171 1.58 -4.62 -10.44
C VAL A 171 1.45 -5.99 -11.07
N LEU A 172 0.21 -6.48 -11.21
CA LEU A 172 -0.11 -7.78 -11.78
C LEU A 172 -0.65 -7.60 -13.19
N PHE A 173 -0.14 -8.37 -14.13
CA PHE A 173 -0.66 -8.50 -15.48
C PHE A 173 -1.51 -9.76 -15.59
N LYS A 174 -2.74 -9.61 -16.06
CA LYS A 174 -3.67 -10.72 -16.30
C LYS A 174 -3.40 -11.37 -17.65
N VAL A 175 -3.73 -12.66 -17.78
CA VAL A 175 -3.87 -13.28 -19.11
C VAL A 175 -5.22 -12.86 -19.70
N PRO A 176 -5.28 -12.26 -20.91
CA PRO A 176 -6.53 -11.81 -21.49
C PRO A 176 -7.59 -12.91 -21.56
N GLU A 177 -8.86 -12.55 -21.33
CA GLU A 177 -9.97 -13.52 -21.28
C GLU A 177 -10.28 -14.19 -22.62
N HIS A 178 -9.86 -13.58 -23.73
CA HIS A 178 -10.06 -14.11 -25.08
C HIS A 178 -9.04 -15.20 -25.47
N ILE A 179 -8.04 -15.48 -24.64
CA ILE A 179 -7.05 -16.53 -24.89
C ILE A 179 -7.67 -17.89 -24.61
N ASN A 180 -7.46 -18.86 -25.51
CA ASN A 180 -7.98 -20.22 -25.34
C ASN A 180 -7.39 -20.86 -24.07
N ASN A 181 -8.23 -21.59 -23.33
CA ASN A 181 -7.81 -22.27 -22.09
C ASN A 181 -6.62 -23.21 -22.29
N SER A 182 -6.49 -23.83 -23.47
CA SER A 182 -5.36 -24.69 -23.83
C SER A 182 -4.03 -23.94 -23.97
N GLU A 183 -4.07 -22.63 -24.21
CA GLU A 183 -2.90 -21.78 -24.48
C GLU A 183 -2.47 -20.97 -23.26
N VAL A 184 -3.31 -20.86 -22.22
CA VAL A 184 -3.03 -20.06 -21.00
C VAL A 184 -1.69 -20.42 -20.36
N SER A 185 -1.36 -21.71 -20.28
CA SER A 185 -0.09 -22.18 -19.72
C SER A 185 1.13 -21.69 -20.53
N LEU A 186 1.03 -21.69 -21.86
CA LEU A 186 2.07 -21.17 -22.75
C LEU A 186 2.25 -19.66 -22.55
N TYR A 187 1.16 -18.91 -22.47
CA TYR A 187 1.20 -17.48 -22.19
C TYR A 187 1.90 -17.18 -20.86
N ILE A 188 1.58 -17.92 -19.79
CA ILE A 188 2.22 -17.75 -18.48
C ILE A 188 3.73 -18.02 -18.54
N GLU A 189 4.16 -19.09 -19.22
CA GLU A 189 5.58 -19.42 -19.33
C GLU A 189 6.35 -18.38 -20.16
N ILE A 190 5.79 -17.92 -21.28
CA ILE A 190 6.36 -16.82 -22.07
C ILE A 190 6.40 -15.54 -21.23
N GLY A 191 5.33 -15.24 -20.48
CA GLY A 191 5.23 -14.11 -19.56
C GLY A 191 6.35 -14.10 -18.52
N ARG A 192 6.70 -15.27 -17.96
CA ARG A 192 7.83 -15.43 -17.04
C ARG A 192 9.17 -15.05 -17.68
N ILE A 193 9.43 -15.49 -18.91
CA ILE A 193 10.66 -15.15 -19.64
C ILE A 193 10.71 -13.64 -19.95
N LEU A 194 9.59 -13.06 -20.38
CA LEU A 194 9.51 -11.63 -20.70
C LEU A 194 9.65 -10.76 -19.43
N LYS A 195 9.10 -11.21 -18.31
CA LYS A 195 9.25 -10.57 -16.99
C LYS A 195 10.72 -10.44 -16.60
N GLU A 196 11.50 -11.50 -16.74
CA GLU A 196 12.94 -11.47 -16.43
C GLU A 196 13.69 -10.44 -17.29
N LYS A 197 13.32 -10.26 -18.56
CA LYS A 197 13.89 -9.21 -19.42
C LYS A 197 13.57 -7.81 -18.91
N VAL A 198 12.35 -7.59 -18.43
CA VAL A 198 11.93 -6.31 -17.85
C VAL A 198 12.66 -6.03 -16.53
N LEU A 199 12.77 -7.03 -15.65
CA LEU A 199 13.49 -6.90 -14.38
C LEU A 199 14.97 -6.56 -14.58
N ARG A 200 15.62 -7.10 -15.62
CA ARG A 200 17.00 -6.73 -15.96
C ARG A 200 17.15 -5.33 -16.53
N LYS A 201 16.08 -4.77 -17.12
CA LYS A 201 16.08 -3.43 -17.71
C LYS A 201 15.93 -2.33 -16.66
N TYR A 202 15.19 -2.60 -15.58
CA TYR A 202 14.89 -1.62 -14.54
C TYR A 202 15.42 -2.11 -13.18
N ASP A 203 16.51 -1.49 -12.70
CA ASP A 203 17.24 -1.86 -11.49
C ASP A 203 16.41 -1.80 -10.18
N PHE A 204 15.32 -1.02 -10.20
CA PHE A 204 14.42 -0.85 -9.07
C PHE A 204 13.22 -1.80 -9.06
N LEU A 205 12.95 -2.50 -10.16
CA LEU A 205 11.87 -3.49 -10.20
C LEU A 205 12.33 -4.78 -9.53
N LYS A 206 11.41 -5.42 -8.81
CA LYS A 206 11.65 -6.70 -8.15
C LYS A 206 10.55 -7.70 -8.46
N ASN A 207 10.85 -8.97 -8.22
CA ASN A 207 9.83 -10.01 -8.19
C ASN A 207 8.83 -9.74 -7.05
N SER A 208 7.55 -9.93 -7.34
CA SER A 208 6.46 -9.86 -6.37
C SER A 208 5.97 -11.27 -6.03
N TYR A 209 5.75 -11.51 -4.73
CA TYR A 209 5.20 -12.76 -4.20
C TYR A 209 3.84 -12.56 -3.49
N LYS A 210 3.19 -11.41 -3.72
CA LYS A 210 1.98 -10.97 -3.01
C LYS A 210 0.64 -11.41 -3.65
N LEU A 211 0.70 -12.33 -4.60
CA LEU A 211 -0.50 -12.79 -5.31
C LEU A 211 -1.58 -13.38 -4.36
N PRO A 212 -1.23 -14.16 -3.30
CA PRO A 212 -2.22 -14.62 -2.33
C PRO A 212 -2.95 -13.47 -1.62
N GLU A 213 -2.23 -12.42 -1.22
CA GLU A 213 -2.80 -11.28 -0.49
C GLU A 213 -3.65 -10.35 -1.38
N MET A 214 -3.45 -10.40 -2.70
CA MET A 214 -4.27 -9.64 -3.66
C MET A 214 -5.69 -10.20 -3.80
N LYS A 215 -5.96 -11.44 -3.37
CA LYS A 215 -7.23 -12.15 -3.58
C LYS A 215 -7.68 -12.21 -5.05
N VAL A 216 -6.73 -12.10 -5.98
CA VAL A 216 -6.98 -12.21 -7.43
C VAL A 216 -7.02 -13.68 -7.82
N LYS A 217 -8.12 -14.12 -8.44
CA LYS A 217 -8.30 -15.50 -8.94
C LYS A 217 -7.93 -15.67 -10.41
N ALA A 218 -7.66 -14.59 -11.12
CA ALA A 218 -7.34 -14.63 -12.55
C ALA A 218 -5.93 -15.19 -12.79
N PRO A 219 -5.71 -15.91 -13.91
CA PRO A 219 -4.37 -16.32 -14.31
C PRO A 219 -3.46 -15.09 -14.50
N ALA A 220 -2.31 -15.10 -13.83
CA ALA A 220 -1.36 -13.98 -13.86
C ALA A 220 -0.23 -14.26 -14.85
N LEU A 221 -0.05 -13.36 -15.80
CA LEU A 221 1.03 -13.39 -16.78
C LEU A 221 2.37 -12.98 -16.14
N ALA A 222 2.35 -11.93 -15.33
CA ALA A 222 3.51 -11.42 -14.62
C ALA A 222 3.09 -10.62 -13.40
N VAL A 223 3.94 -10.56 -12.38
CA VAL A 223 3.72 -9.69 -11.21
C VAL A 223 5.02 -9.00 -10.83
N PHE A 224 5.02 -7.67 -10.92
CA PHE A 224 6.13 -6.79 -10.58
C PHE A 224 5.93 -6.19 -9.20
N LYS A 225 7.04 -5.86 -8.56
CA LYS A 225 7.07 -5.01 -7.37
C LYS A 225 7.87 -3.76 -7.72
N VAL A 226 7.24 -2.59 -7.58
CA VAL A 226 7.84 -1.28 -7.87
C VAL A 226 7.74 -0.40 -6.63
N PRO A 227 8.79 0.33 -6.23
CA PRO A 227 8.67 1.33 -5.19
C PRO A 227 7.58 2.34 -5.55
N ALA A 228 6.69 2.68 -4.61
CA ALA A 228 5.58 3.61 -4.87
C ALA A 228 6.08 4.97 -5.37
N GLY A 229 7.25 5.40 -4.88
CA GLY A 229 7.97 6.59 -5.36
C GLY A 229 8.39 6.55 -6.82
N ARG A 230 8.35 5.41 -7.51
CA ARG A 230 8.79 5.23 -8.91
C ARG A 230 7.69 4.70 -9.82
N ILE A 231 6.43 4.68 -9.37
CA ILE A 231 5.31 4.08 -10.11
C ILE A 231 5.09 4.71 -11.49
N LEU A 232 5.38 6.00 -11.66
CA LEU A 232 5.23 6.74 -12.91
C LEU A 232 6.51 6.74 -13.77
N ASP A 233 7.60 6.12 -13.32
CA ASP A 233 8.85 6.01 -14.09
C ASP A 233 8.73 4.93 -15.18
N ILE A 234 7.67 4.12 -15.14
CA ILE A 234 7.41 3.00 -16.05
C ILE A 234 6.00 3.11 -16.60
N ASP A 235 5.89 2.89 -17.92
CA ASP A 235 4.62 2.67 -18.58
C ASP A 235 4.27 1.17 -18.57
N PHE A 236 3.51 0.74 -17.56
CA PHE A 236 3.09 -0.66 -17.41
C PHE A 236 2.12 -1.09 -18.51
N ASN A 237 1.32 -0.17 -19.07
CA ASN A 237 0.41 -0.46 -20.19
C ASN A 237 1.19 -0.82 -21.45
N SER A 238 2.24 -0.06 -21.77
CA SER A 238 3.13 -0.37 -22.90
C SER A 238 3.84 -1.72 -22.71
N ILE A 239 4.32 -2.02 -21.49
CA ILE A 239 4.96 -3.31 -21.21
C ILE A 239 3.95 -4.45 -21.37
N TYR A 240 2.74 -4.31 -20.81
CA TYR A 240 1.67 -5.30 -20.92
C TYR A 240 1.33 -5.60 -22.39
N ASN A 241 1.09 -4.57 -23.20
CA ASN A 241 0.78 -4.72 -24.63
C ASN A 241 1.92 -5.42 -25.40
N GLN A 242 3.17 -5.12 -25.06
CA GLN A 242 4.32 -5.83 -25.63
C GLN A 242 4.37 -7.30 -25.20
N PHE A 243 3.95 -7.62 -23.98
CA PHE A 243 3.90 -9.00 -23.52
C PHE A 243 2.87 -9.78 -24.32
N ILE A 244 1.64 -9.28 -24.42
CA ILE A 244 0.57 -9.94 -25.16
C ILE A 244 0.95 -10.13 -26.63
N LYS A 245 1.44 -9.09 -27.30
CA LYS A 245 1.85 -9.17 -28.71
C LYS A 245 2.96 -10.20 -28.95
N LYS A 246 3.96 -10.28 -28.05
CA LYS A 246 5.06 -11.24 -28.18
C LYS A 246 4.62 -12.66 -27.86
N ALA A 247 3.79 -12.83 -26.84
CA ALA A 247 3.26 -14.14 -26.47
C ALA A 247 2.38 -14.71 -27.58
N ALA A 248 1.45 -13.90 -28.13
CA ALA A 248 0.62 -14.31 -29.26
C ALA A 248 1.43 -14.79 -30.46
N LYS A 249 2.45 -14.03 -30.86
CA LYS A 249 3.34 -14.43 -31.97
C LYS A 249 4.08 -15.74 -31.70
N ILE A 250 4.57 -15.96 -30.49
CA ILE A 250 5.29 -17.19 -30.15
C ILE A 250 4.33 -18.38 -30.09
N VAL A 251 3.13 -18.21 -29.55
CA VAL A 251 2.11 -19.27 -29.50
C VAL A 251 1.65 -19.65 -30.91
N GLU A 252 1.43 -18.68 -31.80
CA GLU A 252 1.13 -18.94 -33.22
C GLU A 252 2.22 -19.79 -33.87
N GLN A 253 3.50 -19.44 -33.67
CA GLN A 253 4.64 -20.22 -34.18
C GLN A 253 4.72 -21.63 -33.60
N ILE A 254 4.32 -21.82 -32.33
CA ILE A 254 4.29 -23.15 -31.71
C ILE A 254 3.16 -24.00 -32.30
N ASN A 255 2.00 -23.40 -32.55
CA ASN A 255 0.84 -24.09 -33.12
C ASN A 255 1.08 -24.50 -34.59
N GLU A 256 1.97 -23.81 -35.29
CA GLU A 256 2.43 -24.19 -36.65
C GLU A 256 3.43 -25.36 -36.64
N LEU A 257 3.99 -25.74 -35.49
CA LEU A 257 4.87 -26.91 -35.41
C LEU A 257 4.00 -28.16 -35.47
N GLU A 258 4.14 -28.93 -36.56
CA GLU A 258 3.64 -30.30 -36.60
C GLU A 258 4.45 -31.15 -35.60
N ILE A 259 3.81 -31.55 -34.51
CA ILE A 259 4.33 -32.47 -33.48
C ILE A 259 3.51 -33.76 -33.50
#